data_AF-A0A9J7HIJ6-F1
#
_entry.id   AF-A0A9J7HIJ6-F1
#
_cell.length_a   1.000
_cell.length_b   1.000
_cell.length_c   1.000
_cell.angle_alpha   90.00
_cell.angle_beta   90.00
_cell.angle_gamma   90.00
#
_symmetry.space_group_name_H-M   'P 1'
#
loop_
_entity.id
_entity.type
_entity.pdbx_description
1 polymer ?
#
loop_
_entity_poly.entity_id
_entity_poly.type
_entity_poly.pdbx_seq_one_letter_code
_entity_poly.pdbx_strand_id
1 'polypeptide(L)'
;MAGIVLVRTCAVHVVLLLVYVIVEREYSTNVIPVHQTNNKFGRRYCYLTQLNMVAQTVFFGSCVLSDLLEAILGRKPNVLKAIQDYLFGVLLFPMAMMVQCLFWALYAVDRELVYPSALDAVIPKWLNHVWHTAVVPVLLLEMYLVRRNYQARSIALPGTVFFGAAYLIWIRIVAHYGGFWVYPFLEVMGPIETTIFNMAAVGMLCVFYLIGEYVNTKLWGRDTFEVSSTKSRKKSNKSA
;
A
#
# COMPACT_ATOMS: atom_id res chain seq x y z
N MET A 1 -4.83 10.72 30.25
CA MET A 1 -3.83 10.56 29.16
C MET A 1 -4.37 9.82 27.94
N ALA A 2 -5.05 8.68 28.10
CA ALA A 2 -5.62 7.90 26.97
C ALA A 2 -6.57 8.72 26.04
N GLY A 3 -7.48 9.52 26.61
CA GLY A 3 -8.40 10.34 25.80
C GLY A 3 -7.71 11.41 24.94
N ILE A 4 -6.59 11.98 25.40
CA ILE A 4 -5.82 12.98 24.62
C ILE A 4 -5.12 12.32 23.43
N VAL A 5 -4.61 11.10 23.61
CA VAL A 5 -3.98 10.32 22.53
C VAL A 5 -5.03 9.96 21.47
N LEU A 6 -6.21 9.47 21.89
CA LEU A 6 -7.30 9.13 20.97
C LEU A 6 -7.75 10.34 20.12
N VAL A 7 -7.98 11.50 20.76
CA VAL A 7 -8.41 12.71 20.03
C VAL A 7 -7.36 13.16 19.02
N ARG A 8 -6.06 13.10 19.38
CA ARG A 8 -4.96 13.45 18.46
C ARG A 8 -4.88 12.49 17.28
N THR A 9 -4.92 11.18 17.53
CA THR A 9 -4.87 10.15 16.47
C THR A 9 -6.08 10.25 15.54
N CYS A 10 -7.28 10.43 16.09
CA CYS A 10 -8.51 10.61 15.32
C CYS A 10 -8.45 11.85 14.43
N ALA A 11 -7.97 12.98 14.96
CA ALA A 11 -7.81 14.21 14.17
C ALA A 11 -6.85 13.99 12.98
N VAL A 12 -5.73 13.29 13.18
CA VAL A 12 -4.79 12.96 12.10
C VAL A 12 -5.47 12.06 11.05
N HIS A 13 -6.16 11.00 11.46
CA HIS A 13 -6.87 10.12 10.51
C HIS A 13 -7.94 10.86 9.71
N VAL A 14 -8.70 11.77 10.32
CA VAL A 14 -9.70 12.60 9.62
C VAL A 14 -9.03 13.49 8.60
N VAL A 15 -7.94 14.19 8.97
CA VAL A 15 -7.18 15.03 8.02
C VAL A 15 -6.65 14.20 6.86
N LEU A 16 -6.04 13.04 7.13
CA LEU A 16 -5.53 12.15 6.08
C LEU A 16 -6.65 11.67 5.16
N LEU A 17 -7.78 11.22 5.72
CA LEU A 17 -8.95 10.82 4.92
C LEU A 17 -9.43 11.96 4.02
N LEU A 18 -9.55 13.19 4.54
CA LEU A 18 -9.95 14.35 3.75
C LEU A 18 -8.96 14.63 2.62
N VAL A 19 -7.65 14.55 2.88
CA VAL A 19 -6.62 14.70 1.85
C VAL A 19 -6.80 13.65 0.75
N TYR A 20 -6.98 12.38 1.08
CA TYR A 20 -7.20 11.33 0.07
C TYR A 20 -8.50 11.52 -0.71
N VAL A 21 -9.59 11.94 -0.05
CA VAL A 21 -10.86 12.26 -0.74
C VAL A 21 -10.69 13.44 -1.70
N ILE A 22 -9.94 14.47 -1.30
CA ILE A 22 -9.64 15.62 -2.18
C ILE A 22 -8.80 15.16 -3.38
N VAL A 23 -7.80 14.32 -3.17
CA VAL A 23 -6.95 13.75 -4.24
C VAL A 23 -7.77 12.92 -5.23
N GLU A 24 -8.66 12.07 -4.74
CA GLU A 24 -9.57 11.27 -5.57
C GLU A 24 -10.53 12.18 -6.37
N ARG A 25 -11.05 13.23 -5.74
CA ARG A 25 -11.87 14.24 -6.41
C ARG A 25 -11.09 14.96 -7.50
N GLU A 26 -9.89 15.45 -7.21
CA GLU A 26 -9.02 16.15 -8.15
C GLU A 26 -8.70 15.29 -9.37
N TYR A 27 -8.35 14.02 -9.13
CA TYR A 27 -8.15 13.06 -10.21
C TYR A 27 -9.41 12.92 -11.08
N SER A 28 -10.57 12.75 -10.43
CA SER A 28 -11.82 12.54 -11.14
C SER A 28 -12.30 13.76 -11.93
N THR A 29 -12.09 14.97 -11.42
CA THR A 29 -12.57 16.20 -12.06
C THR A 29 -11.61 16.71 -13.13
N ASN A 30 -10.30 16.66 -12.87
CA ASN A 30 -9.31 17.37 -13.68
C ASN A 30 -8.44 16.44 -14.53
N VAL A 31 -8.20 15.20 -14.08
CA VAL A 31 -7.29 14.27 -14.78
C VAL A 31 -8.03 13.31 -15.72
N ILE A 32 -9.13 12.69 -15.25
CA ILE A 32 -9.91 11.73 -16.06
C ILE A 32 -10.37 12.32 -17.40
N PRO A 33 -11.00 13.51 -17.48
CA PRO A 33 -11.57 14.01 -18.73
C PRO A 33 -10.53 14.26 -19.82
N VAL A 34 -9.30 14.62 -19.44
CA VAL A 34 -8.22 14.92 -20.38
C VAL A 34 -7.44 13.66 -20.78
N HIS A 35 -7.32 12.69 -19.86
CA HIS A 35 -6.51 11.48 -20.07
C HIS A 35 -7.31 10.26 -20.58
N GLN A 36 -8.65 10.24 -20.43
CA GLN A 36 -9.52 9.11 -20.83
C GLN A 36 -10.43 9.45 -22.03
N THR A 37 -9.89 10.10 -23.07
CA THR A 37 -10.67 10.43 -24.28
C THR A 37 -11.04 9.21 -25.14
N ASN A 38 -10.39 8.06 -24.93
CA ASN A 38 -10.75 6.79 -25.55
C ASN A 38 -10.95 5.71 -24.49
N ASN A 39 -11.97 4.88 -24.67
CA ASN A 39 -12.47 3.89 -23.71
C ASN A 39 -11.43 2.77 -23.44
N LYS A 40 -10.41 3.06 -22.63
CA LYS A 40 -9.33 2.12 -22.31
C LYS A 40 -9.80 1.10 -21.27
N PHE A 41 -9.78 -0.18 -21.64
CA PHE A 41 -10.05 -1.31 -20.76
C PHE A 41 -9.22 -1.21 -19.46
N GLY A 42 -9.83 -1.50 -18.30
CA GLY A 42 -9.19 -1.34 -16.98
C GLY A 42 -9.12 0.09 -16.43
N ARG A 43 -9.37 1.12 -17.26
CA ARG A 43 -9.45 2.55 -16.89
C ARG A 43 -8.31 2.96 -15.96
N ARG A 44 -8.63 3.59 -14.82
CA ARG A 44 -7.62 4.03 -13.84
C ARG A 44 -7.04 2.88 -13.00
N TYR A 45 -7.77 1.77 -12.89
CA TYR A 45 -7.44 0.66 -12.00
C TYR A 45 -6.36 -0.26 -12.57
N CYS A 46 -5.87 0.00 -13.79
CA CYS A 46 -4.69 -0.66 -14.31
C CYS A 46 -3.39 -0.15 -13.65
N TYR A 47 -3.38 1.07 -13.13
CA TYR A 47 -2.20 1.67 -12.50
C TYR A 47 -2.11 1.34 -11.00
N LEU A 48 -0.94 0.87 -10.56
CA LEU A 48 -0.69 0.54 -9.15
C LEU A 48 -0.86 1.76 -8.24
N THR A 49 -0.45 2.94 -8.70
CA THR A 49 -0.63 4.21 -8.00
C THR A 49 -2.09 4.48 -7.66
N GLN A 50 -3.02 4.20 -8.57
CA GLN A 50 -4.45 4.43 -8.35
C GLN A 50 -5.05 3.40 -7.40
N LEU A 51 -4.62 2.13 -7.50
CA LEU A 51 -4.98 1.10 -6.51
C LEU A 51 -4.48 1.49 -5.11
N ASN A 52 -3.28 2.06 -5.01
CA ASN A 52 -2.71 2.54 -3.75
C ASN A 52 -3.53 3.70 -3.17
N MET A 53 -3.96 4.68 -3.99
CA MET A 53 -4.79 5.80 -3.51
C MET A 53 -6.13 5.31 -2.96
N VAL A 54 -6.79 4.40 -3.67
CA VAL A 54 -8.05 3.80 -3.22
C VAL A 54 -7.84 3.00 -1.93
N ALA A 55 -6.79 2.17 -1.87
CA ALA A 55 -6.49 1.38 -0.67
C ALA A 55 -6.21 2.26 0.56
N GLN A 56 -5.47 3.36 0.40
CA GLN A 56 -5.22 4.30 1.50
C GLN A 56 -6.47 5.08 1.90
N THR A 57 -7.31 5.48 0.96
CA THR A 57 -8.61 6.11 1.24
C THR A 57 -9.49 5.19 2.09
N VAL A 58 -9.62 3.92 1.68
CA VAL A 58 -10.42 2.92 2.40
C VAL A 58 -9.83 2.65 3.79
N PHE A 59 -8.50 2.54 3.88
CA PHE A 59 -7.83 2.30 5.15
C PHE A 59 -8.00 3.45 6.14
N PHE A 60 -7.74 4.71 5.75
CA PHE A 60 -7.94 5.85 6.65
C PHE A 60 -9.41 6.05 6.99
N GLY A 61 -10.33 5.75 6.06
CA GLY A 61 -11.77 5.69 6.35
C GLY A 61 -12.10 4.65 7.44
N SER A 62 -11.49 3.47 7.36
CA SER A 62 -11.63 2.46 8.39
C SER A 62 -10.99 2.89 9.72
N CYS A 63 -9.90 3.65 9.70
CA CYS A 63 -9.24 4.16 10.91
C CYS A 63 -10.10 5.19 11.63
N VAL A 64 -10.72 6.12 10.89
CA VAL A 64 -11.74 7.04 11.43
C VAL A 64 -12.90 6.26 12.03
N LEU A 65 -13.40 5.22 11.34
CA LEU A 65 -14.45 4.36 11.89
C LEU A 65 -14.02 3.68 13.20
N SER A 66 -12.82 3.11 13.26
CA SER A 66 -12.26 2.50 14.47
C SER A 66 -12.19 3.50 15.63
N ASP A 67 -11.77 4.73 15.39
CA ASP A 67 -11.62 5.75 16.42
C ASP A 67 -12.97 6.27 16.91
N LEU A 68 -13.95 6.44 16.02
CA LEU A 68 -15.32 6.79 16.40
C LEU A 68 -15.96 5.68 17.24
N LEU A 69 -15.77 4.42 16.86
CA LEU A 69 -16.25 3.28 17.64
C LEU A 69 -15.56 3.21 19.01
N GLU A 70 -14.27 3.53 19.12
CA GLU A 70 -13.60 3.62 20.42
C GLU A 70 -14.17 4.77 21.27
N ALA A 71 -14.43 5.93 20.67
CA ALA A 71 -15.02 7.06 21.38
C ALA A 71 -16.43 6.76 21.91
N ILE A 72 -17.24 6.02 21.14
CA ILE A 72 -18.63 5.68 21.50
C ILE A 72 -18.69 4.48 22.47
N LEU A 73 -17.92 3.43 22.20
CA LEU A 73 -17.99 2.14 22.93
C LEU A 73 -16.95 2.03 24.05
N GLY A 74 -16.02 2.98 24.16
CA GLY A 74 -14.89 2.94 25.09
C GLY A 74 -13.79 1.93 24.72
N ARG A 75 -13.88 1.27 23.55
CA ARG A 75 -12.91 0.28 23.07
C ARG A 75 -12.90 0.13 21.55
N LYS A 76 -11.73 -0.14 20.96
CA LYS A 76 -11.64 -0.51 19.53
C LYS A 76 -12.17 -1.93 19.28
N PRO A 77 -12.93 -2.17 18.19
CA PRO A 77 -13.31 -3.52 17.81
C PRO A 77 -12.08 -4.36 17.39
N ASN A 78 -11.85 -5.47 18.08
CA ASN A 78 -10.68 -6.32 17.84
C ASN A 78 -10.59 -6.84 16.40
N VAL A 79 -11.72 -7.21 15.79
CA VAL A 79 -11.78 -7.72 14.41
C VAL A 79 -11.38 -6.64 13.42
N LEU A 80 -11.91 -5.42 13.56
CA LEU A 80 -11.58 -4.30 12.69
C LEU A 80 -10.09 -3.95 12.79
N LYS A 81 -9.55 -3.89 14.01
CA LYS A 81 -8.11 -3.69 14.21
C LYS A 81 -7.27 -4.81 13.56
N ALA A 82 -7.67 -6.07 13.71
CA ALA A 82 -6.94 -7.20 13.12
C ALA A 82 -6.93 -7.12 11.58
N ILE A 83 -8.05 -6.76 10.96
CA ILE A 83 -8.16 -6.55 9.50
C ILE A 83 -7.26 -5.39 9.08
N GLN A 84 -7.32 -4.27 9.78
CA GLN A 84 -6.48 -3.09 9.50
C GLN A 84 -5.00 -3.42 9.58
N ASP A 85 -4.57 -4.10 10.64
CA ASP A 85 -3.17 -4.46 10.83
C ASP A 85 -2.68 -5.44 9.75
N TYR A 86 -3.52 -6.42 9.37
CA TYR A 86 -3.21 -7.35 8.28
C TYR A 86 -3.09 -6.61 6.94
N LEU A 87 -4.08 -5.80 6.56
CA LEU A 87 -4.06 -5.04 5.30
C LEU A 87 -2.93 -4.02 5.28
N PHE A 88 -2.63 -3.38 6.41
CA PHE A 88 -1.53 -2.43 6.51
C PHE A 88 -0.19 -3.08 6.16
N GLY A 89 0.11 -4.21 6.82
CA GLY A 89 1.37 -4.92 6.64
C GLY A 89 1.47 -5.60 5.27
N VAL A 90 0.44 -6.35 4.87
CA VAL A 90 0.46 -7.21 3.68
C VAL A 90 0.29 -6.43 2.37
N LEU A 91 -0.49 -5.34 2.40
CA LEU A 91 -0.93 -4.65 1.19
C LEU A 91 -0.42 -3.20 1.14
N LEU A 92 -0.83 -2.37 2.10
CA LEU A 92 -0.65 -0.92 1.98
C LEU A 92 0.81 -0.50 2.03
N PHE A 93 1.55 -0.94 3.04
CA PHE A 93 2.95 -0.51 3.20
C PHE A 93 3.84 -1.02 2.05
N PRO A 94 3.79 -2.32 1.65
CA PRO A 94 4.53 -2.81 0.50
C PRO A 94 4.15 -2.12 -0.81
N MET A 95 2.85 -1.87 -1.04
CA MET A 95 2.37 -1.20 -2.25
C MET A 95 2.83 0.26 -2.32
N ALA A 96 2.73 1.01 -1.21
CA ALA A 96 3.19 2.39 -1.16
C ALA A 96 4.70 2.52 -1.40
N MET A 97 5.50 1.64 -0.79
CA MET A 97 6.94 1.55 -1.04
C MET A 97 7.23 1.22 -2.51
N MET A 98 6.51 0.26 -3.10
CA MET A 98 6.66 -0.09 -4.51
C MET A 98 6.34 1.08 -5.44
N VAL A 99 5.20 1.75 -5.22
CA VAL A 99 4.78 2.91 -6.01
C VAL A 99 5.83 4.01 -5.94
N GLN A 100 6.32 4.35 -4.74
CA GLN A 100 7.32 5.40 -4.57
C GLN A 100 8.67 5.02 -5.19
N CYS A 101 9.23 3.87 -4.82
CA CYS A 101 10.57 3.46 -5.25
C CYS A 101 10.62 3.24 -6.75
N LEU A 102 9.65 2.51 -7.32
CA LEU A 102 9.65 2.22 -8.75
C LEU A 102 9.43 3.49 -9.58
N PHE A 103 8.50 4.35 -9.17
CA PHE A 103 8.23 5.60 -9.88
C PHE A 103 9.49 6.48 -9.94
N TRP A 104 10.11 6.78 -8.79
CA TRP A 104 11.26 7.70 -8.79
C TRP A 104 12.51 7.08 -9.38
N ALA A 105 12.70 5.76 -9.26
CA ALA A 105 13.80 5.07 -9.94
C ALA A 105 13.68 5.19 -11.46
N LEU A 106 12.50 4.88 -12.02
CA LEU A 106 12.26 5.02 -13.46
C LEU A 106 12.32 6.49 -13.88
N TYR A 107 11.72 7.40 -13.11
CA TYR A 107 11.73 8.84 -13.39
C TYR A 107 13.16 9.40 -13.47
N ALA A 108 14.05 8.94 -12.59
CA ALA A 108 15.45 9.39 -12.57
C ALA A 108 16.28 8.83 -13.73
N VAL A 109 15.94 7.64 -14.24
CA VAL A 109 16.59 7.04 -15.42
C VAL A 109 16.08 7.73 -16.69
N ASP A 110 14.77 7.73 -16.89
CA ASP A 110 14.09 8.43 -17.97
C ASP A 110 12.61 8.61 -17.59
N ARG A 111 12.20 9.87 -17.38
CA ARG A 111 10.82 10.21 -17.03
C ARG A 111 9.80 9.70 -18.03
N GLU A 112 10.14 9.59 -19.32
CA GLU A 112 9.19 9.21 -20.36
C GLU A 112 8.74 7.74 -20.22
N LEU A 113 9.44 6.92 -19.44
CA LEU A 113 9.07 5.54 -19.14
C LEU A 113 7.87 5.39 -18.20
N VAL A 114 7.61 6.40 -17.36
CA VAL A 114 6.60 6.31 -16.28
C VAL A 114 5.73 7.56 -16.15
N TYR A 115 6.27 8.72 -16.51
CA TYR A 115 5.61 10.02 -16.42
C TYR A 115 6.03 10.94 -17.57
N PRO A 116 5.47 10.71 -18.78
CA PRO A 116 5.75 11.53 -19.96
C PRO A 116 5.55 13.02 -19.72
N SER A 117 6.35 13.86 -20.36
CA SER A 117 6.26 15.34 -20.32
C SER A 117 4.87 15.89 -20.64
N ALA A 118 4.12 15.22 -21.51
CA ALA A 118 2.73 15.58 -21.82
C ALA A 118 1.80 15.57 -20.59
N LEU A 119 2.11 14.80 -19.55
CA LEU A 119 1.32 14.74 -18.31
C LEU A 119 1.46 16.00 -17.44
N ASP A 120 2.51 16.81 -17.62
CA ASP A 120 2.71 18.06 -16.87
C ASP A 120 1.58 19.07 -17.15
N ALA A 121 0.92 18.97 -18.30
CA ALA A 121 -0.21 19.83 -18.68
C ALA A 121 -1.52 19.47 -17.94
N VAL A 122 -1.60 18.29 -17.34
CA VAL A 122 -2.85 17.72 -16.79
C VAL A 122 -2.74 17.41 -15.31
N ILE A 123 -1.58 16.94 -14.86
CA ILE A 123 -1.34 16.51 -13.49
C ILE A 123 -0.51 17.59 -12.78
N PRO A 124 -1.10 18.32 -11.82
CA PRO A 124 -0.36 19.28 -11.03
C PRO A 124 0.81 18.61 -10.28
N LYS A 125 1.93 19.34 -10.15
CA LYS A 125 3.12 18.82 -9.46
C LYS A 125 2.82 18.31 -8.04
N TRP A 126 1.97 19.01 -7.31
CA TRP A 126 1.58 18.60 -5.96
C TRP A 126 0.85 17.24 -5.97
N LEU A 127 -0.01 17.00 -6.95
CA LEU A 127 -0.77 15.75 -7.07
C LEU A 127 0.16 14.59 -7.39
N ASN A 128 1.14 14.81 -8.27
CA ASN A 128 2.19 13.84 -8.54
C ASN A 128 2.99 13.47 -7.28
N HIS A 129 3.35 14.46 -6.45
CA HIS A 129 4.03 14.19 -5.20
C HIS A 129 3.14 13.48 -4.18
N VAL A 130 1.84 13.76 -4.12
CA VAL A 130 0.93 13.00 -3.27
C VAL A 130 0.88 11.53 -3.68
N TRP A 131 0.82 11.26 -4.99
CA TRP A 131 0.77 9.90 -5.54
C TRP A 131 2.05 9.09 -5.34
N HIS A 132 3.22 9.72 -5.47
CA HIS A 132 4.48 9.01 -5.59
C HIS A 132 5.50 9.33 -4.49
N THR A 133 5.25 10.32 -3.62
CA THR A 133 6.18 10.71 -2.54
C THR A 133 5.52 10.69 -1.18
N ALA A 134 4.34 11.29 -1.02
CA ALA A 134 3.71 11.43 0.29
C ALA A 134 3.20 10.10 0.86
N VAL A 135 2.99 9.10 -0.01
CA VAL A 135 2.43 7.79 0.36
C VAL A 135 3.23 7.04 1.41
N VAL A 136 4.58 7.07 1.37
CA VAL A 136 5.40 6.39 2.39
C VAL A 136 5.50 7.20 3.68
N PRO A 137 5.84 8.50 3.68
CA PRO A 137 5.85 9.31 4.90
C PRO A 137 4.53 9.29 5.67
N VAL A 138 3.39 9.28 4.99
CA VAL A 138 2.07 9.15 5.63
C VAL A 138 1.92 7.82 6.35
N LEU A 139 2.30 6.69 5.73
CA LEU A 139 2.24 5.38 6.40
C LEU A 139 3.31 5.23 7.49
N LEU A 140 4.46 5.89 7.39
CA LEU A 140 5.44 5.95 8.47
C LEU A 140 4.94 6.76 9.67
N LEU A 141 4.26 7.89 9.41
CA LEU A 141 3.58 8.65 10.45
C LEU A 141 2.50 7.80 11.13
N GLU A 142 1.75 7.03 10.35
CA GLU A 142 0.78 6.09 10.88
C GLU A 142 1.42 5.05 11.80
N MET A 143 2.53 4.44 11.38
CA MET A 143 3.29 3.50 12.23
C MET A 143 3.85 4.17 13.48
N TYR A 144 4.16 5.46 13.42
CA TYR A 144 4.62 6.21 14.60
C TYR A 144 3.47 6.51 15.58
N LEU A 145 2.27 6.78 15.09
CA LEU A 145 1.12 7.15 15.92
C LEU A 145 0.38 5.93 16.48
N VAL A 146 0.31 4.84 15.71
CA VAL A 146 -0.48 3.66 16.03
C VAL A 146 0.38 2.41 15.92
N ARG A 147 0.45 1.64 17.02
CA ARG A 147 1.05 0.31 16.99
C ARG A 147 0.25 -0.62 16.09
N ARG A 148 0.85 -1.02 14.98
CA ARG A 148 0.33 -2.04 14.06
C ARG A 148 0.90 -3.41 14.45
N ASN A 149 0.08 -4.45 14.44
CA ASN A 149 0.54 -5.82 14.70
C ASN A 149 0.91 -6.49 13.37
N TYR A 150 2.21 -6.61 13.09
CA TYR A 150 2.67 -7.33 11.90
C TYR A 150 2.56 -8.84 12.17
N GLN A 151 1.72 -9.51 11.39
CA GLN A 151 1.50 -10.95 11.56
C GLN A 151 2.76 -11.76 11.27
N ALA A 152 2.77 -13.02 11.73
CA ALA A 152 3.85 -13.94 11.41
C ALA A 152 4.08 -14.00 9.88
N ARG A 153 5.35 -14.00 9.47
CA ARG A 153 5.75 -13.99 8.06
C ARG A 153 5.13 -15.13 7.24
N SER A 154 4.89 -16.29 7.86
CA SER A 154 4.21 -17.43 7.24
C SER A 154 2.75 -17.17 6.85
N ILE A 155 2.10 -16.18 7.48
CA ILE A 155 0.73 -15.74 7.17
C ILE A 155 0.77 -14.52 6.25
N ALA A 156 1.66 -13.57 6.53
CA ALA A 156 1.68 -12.28 5.83
C ALA A 156 2.35 -12.32 4.44
N LEU A 157 3.45 -13.06 4.28
CA LEU A 157 4.16 -13.13 3.00
C LEU A 157 3.31 -13.80 1.89
N PRO A 158 2.57 -14.90 2.13
CA PRO A 158 1.65 -15.44 1.13
C PRO A 158 0.62 -14.43 0.66
N GLY A 159 0.07 -13.60 1.56
CA GLY A 159 -0.85 -12.53 1.18
C GLY A 159 -0.19 -11.46 0.29
N THR A 160 1.08 -11.12 0.58
CA THR A 160 1.86 -10.13 -0.17
C THR A 160 2.18 -10.66 -1.57
N VAL A 161 2.58 -11.93 -1.66
CA VAL A 161 2.82 -12.65 -2.92
C VAL A 161 1.53 -12.75 -3.73
N PHE A 162 0.42 -13.12 -3.11
CA PHE A 162 -0.89 -13.21 -3.76
C PHE A 162 -1.28 -11.86 -4.37
N PHE A 163 -1.16 -10.77 -3.61
CA PHE A 163 -1.45 -9.43 -4.13
C PHE A 163 -0.54 -9.08 -5.33
N GLY A 164 0.77 -9.26 -5.20
CA GLY A 164 1.72 -8.97 -6.28
C GLY A 164 1.42 -9.79 -7.54
N ALA A 165 1.19 -11.09 -7.40
CA ALA A 165 0.82 -11.96 -8.50
C ALA A 165 -0.52 -11.55 -9.14
N ALA A 166 -1.54 -11.23 -8.33
CA ALA A 166 -2.85 -10.79 -8.81
C ALA A 166 -2.74 -9.50 -9.63
N TYR A 167 -1.93 -8.52 -9.19
CA TYR A 167 -1.70 -7.30 -9.95
C TYR A 167 -0.95 -7.56 -11.26
N LEU A 168 0.08 -8.41 -11.24
CA LEU A 168 0.81 -8.80 -12.45
C LEU A 168 -0.05 -9.57 -13.46
N ILE A 169 -0.98 -10.40 -12.99
CA ILE A 169 -2.00 -11.04 -13.82
C ILE A 169 -2.96 -9.98 -14.38
N TRP A 170 -3.42 -9.05 -13.54
CA TRP A 170 -4.35 -8.01 -13.95
C TRP A 170 -3.80 -7.14 -15.08
N ILE A 171 -2.55 -6.66 -14.99
CA ILE A 171 -1.96 -5.86 -16.08
C ILE A 171 -1.80 -6.64 -17.39
N ARG A 172 -1.69 -7.98 -17.35
CA ARG A 172 -1.69 -8.84 -18.54
C ARG A 172 -3.08 -9.01 -19.13
N ILE A 173 -4.10 -9.14 -18.29
CA ILE A 173 -5.50 -9.10 -18.73
C ILE A 173 -5.78 -7.77 -19.42
N VAL A 174 -5.31 -6.65 -18.84
CA VAL A 174 -5.42 -5.33 -19.46
C VAL A 174 -4.67 -5.26 -20.79
N ALA A 175 -3.46 -5.80 -20.89
CA ALA A 175 -2.73 -5.85 -22.15
C ALA A 175 -3.47 -6.67 -23.23
N HIS A 176 -3.98 -7.84 -22.86
CA HIS A 176 -4.65 -8.74 -23.79
C HIS A 176 -5.99 -8.18 -24.30
N TYR A 177 -6.86 -7.70 -23.41
CA TYR A 177 -8.18 -7.23 -23.79
C TYR A 177 -8.23 -5.73 -24.13
N GLY A 178 -7.31 -4.94 -23.59
CA GLY A 178 -7.19 -3.51 -23.87
C GLY A 178 -6.34 -3.19 -25.09
N GLY A 179 -5.47 -4.10 -25.52
CA GLY A 179 -4.56 -3.87 -26.65
C GLY A 179 -3.46 -2.84 -26.35
N PHE A 180 -3.14 -2.60 -25.08
CA PHE A 180 -2.07 -1.69 -24.66
C PHE A 180 -1.40 -2.18 -23.37
N TRP A 181 -0.10 -1.96 -23.22
CA TRP A 181 0.59 -2.22 -21.97
C TRP A 181 0.46 -1.04 -21.02
N VAL A 182 0.09 -1.33 -19.76
CA VAL A 182 0.07 -0.32 -18.67
C VAL A 182 1.45 0.32 -18.50
N TYR A 183 2.49 -0.50 -18.65
CA TYR A 183 3.88 -0.10 -18.61
C TYR A 183 4.54 -0.49 -19.94
N PRO A 184 4.86 0.46 -20.83
CA PRO A 184 5.34 0.17 -22.19
C PRO A 184 6.59 -0.72 -22.24
N PHE A 185 7.47 -0.62 -21.24
CA PHE A 185 8.67 -1.47 -21.18
C PHE A 185 8.35 -2.97 -21.09
N LEU A 186 7.15 -3.37 -20.65
CA LEU A 186 6.75 -4.78 -20.60
C LEU A 186 6.47 -5.37 -22.00
N GLU A 187 6.18 -4.52 -22.99
CA GLU A 187 5.89 -4.95 -24.36
C GLU A 187 7.13 -5.50 -25.07
N VAL A 188 8.29 -4.91 -24.77
CA VAL A 188 9.56 -5.21 -25.44
C VAL A 188 10.35 -6.32 -24.76
N MET A 189 9.86 -6.83 -23.62
CA MET A 189 10.55 -7.86 -22.84
C MET A 189 10.26 -9.26 -23.42
N GLY A 190 11.32 -10.05 -23.60
CA GLY A 190 11.18 -11.46 -23.91
C GLY A 190 10.63 -12.28 -22.73
N PRO A 191 10.37 -13.58 -22.92
CA PRO A 191 9.79 -14.44 -21.88
C PRO A 191 10.67 -14.59 -20.63
N ILE A 192 11.99 -14.62 -20.81
CA ILE A 192 12.95 -14.79 -19.71
C ILE A 192 13.01 -13.50 -18.89
N GLU A 193 13.18 -12.36 -19.54
CA GLU A 193 13.23 -11.04 -18.90
C GLU A 193 11.93 -10.77 -18.15
N THR A 194 10.78 -11.09 -18.77
CA THR A 194 9.47 -10.98 -18.15
C THR A 194 9.34 -11.82 -16.89
N THR A 195 9.85 -13.06 -16.92
CA THR A 195 9.82 -13.96 -15.75
C THR A 195 10.70 -13.41 -14.62
N ILE A 196 11.91 -12.95 -14.95
CA ILE A 196 12.83 -12.32 -13.99
C ILE A 196 12.19 -11.07 -13.37
N PHE A 197 11.58 -10.21 -14.17
CA PHE A 197 10.90 -9.00 -13.70
C PHE A 197 9.75 -9.33 -12.75
N ASN A 198 8.88 -10.29 -13.11
CA ASN A 198 7.77 -10.68 -12.24
C ASN A 198 8.28 -11.19 -10.89
N MET A 199 9.30 -12.06 -10.90
CA MET A 199 9.91 -12.57 -9.67
C MET A 199 10.55 -11.46 -8.85
N ALA A 200 11.26 -10.54 -9.49
CA ALA A 200 11.89 -9.40 -8.83
C ALA A 200 10.85 -8.44 -8.22
N ALA A 201 9.76 -8.15 -8.94
CA ALA A 201 8.68 -7.29 -8.46
C ALA A 201 7.98 -7.88 -7.24
N VAL A 202 7.61 -9.17 -7.28
CA VAL A 202 7.00 -9.86 -6.14
C VAL A 202 8.00 -9.98 -4.98
N GLY A 203 9.24 -10.35 -5.25
CA GLY A 203 10.31 -10.41 -4.24
C GLY A 203 10.54 -9.08 -3.55
N MET A 204 10.48 -7.97 -4.30
CA MET A 204 10.62 -6.62 -3.77
C MET A 204 9.44 -6.23 -2.86
N LEU A 205 8.20 -6.62 -3.18
CA LEU A 205 7.07 -6.43 -2.26
C LEU A 205 7.31 -7.17 -0.93
N CYS A 206 7.84 -8.39 -0.97
CA CYS A 206 8.21 -9.12 0.24
C CYS A 206 9.32 -8.41 1.02
N VAL A 207 10.32 -7.82 0.35
CA VAL A 207 11.35 -7.00 1.00
C VAL A 207 10.73 -5.78 1.67
N PHE A 208 9.79 -5.08 1.01
CA PHE A 208 9.10 -3.94 1.61
C PHE A 208 8.22 -4.33 2.80
N TYR A 209 7.58 -5.50 2.77
CA TYR A 209 6.92 -6.07 3.96
C TYR A 209 7.91 -6.17 5.13
N LEU A 210 9.09 -6.77 4.90
CA LEU A 210 10.11 -6.95 5.93
C LEU A 210 10.65 -5.61 6.47
N ILE A 211 10.77 -4.60 5.61
CA ILE A 211 11.14 -3.24 6.03
C ILE A 211 10.06 -2.66 6.94
N GLY A 212 8.78 -2.78 6.57
CA GLY A 212 7.67 -2.33 7.41
C GLY A 212 7.64 -3.03 8.76
N GLU A 213 7.79 -4.35 8.77
CA GLU A 213 7.87 -5.16 10.00
C GLU A 213 9.04 -4.69 10.88
N TYR A 214 10.21 -4.46 10.29
CA TYR A 214 11.40 -3.97 10.99
C TYR A 214 11.17 -2.59 11.61
N VAL A 215 10.66 -1.62 10.84
CA VAL A 215 10.39 -0.25 11.31
C VAL A 215 9.38 -0.28 12.45
N ASN A 216 8.26 -1.00 12.29
CA ASN A 216 7.24 -1.11 13.33
C ASN A 216 7.80 -1.74 14.62
N THR A 217 8.60 -2.81 14.48
CA THR A 217 9.26 -3.48 15.60
C THR A 217 10.24 -2.54 16.33
N LYS A 218 10.92 -1.65 15.61
CA LYS A 218 11.82 -0.67 16.21
C LYS A 218 11.08 0.43 16.97
N LEU A 219 9.91 0.83 16.49
CA LEU A 219 9.07 1.85 17.14
C LEU A 219 8.37 1.31 18.40
N TRP A 220 7.88 0.05 18.37
CA TRP A 220 6.98 -0.46 19.41
C TRP A 220 7.45 -1.74 20.13
N GLY A 221 8.60 -2.31 19.74
CA GLY A 221 9.08 -3.61 20.19
C GLY A 221 8.44 -4.78 19.42
N ARG A 222 8.98 -6.00 19.61
CA ARG A 222 8.39 -7.22 19.01
C ARG A 222 7.09 -7.58 19.72
N ASP A 223 6.11 -8.03 18.94
CA ASP A 223 4.91 -8.65 19.47
C ASP A 223 5.27 -9.97 20.17
N THR A 224 4.87 -10.14 21.42
CA THR A 224 5.24 -11.28 22.30
C THR A 224 4.53 -12.60 21.94
N PHE A 225 4.11 -12.80 20.69
CA PHE A 225 3.47 -14.05 20.24
C PHE A 225 4.47 -15.18 19.97
N GLU A 226 5.70 -14.89 19.54
CA GLU A 226 6.72 -15.94 19.34
C GLU A 226 7.31 -16.48 20.65
N VAL A 227 7.29 -15.69 21.73
CA VAL A 227 7.86 -16.10 23.02
C VAL A 227 7.00 -17.19 23.67
N SER A 228 5.68 -17.20 23.45
CA SER A 228 4.78 -18.23 24.00
C SER A 228 4.87 -19.55 23.23
N SER A 229 4.96 -19.52 21.89
CA SER A 229 5.10 -20.73 21.07
C SER A 229 6.45 -21.41 21.28
N THR A 230 7.52 -20.61 21.44
CA THR A 230 8.88 -21.14 21.72
C THR A 230 9.02 -21.67 23.14
N LYS A 231 8.37 -21.03 24.14
CA LYS A 231 8.30 -21.57 25.51
C LYS A 231 7.45 -22.85 25.58
N SER A 232 6.32 -22.90 24.89
CA SER A 232 5.46 -24.09 24.80
C SER A 232 6.20 -25.27 24.17
N ARG A 233 6.88 -25.03 23.04
CA ARG A 233 7.68 -26.05 22.34
C ARG A 233 8.90 -26.52 23.16
N LYS A 234 9.58 -25.63 23.89
CA LYS A 234 10.65 -26.01 24.83
C LYS A 234 10.15 -26.77 26.07
N LYS A 235 8.91 -26.53 26.51
CA LYS A 235 8.31 -27.23 27.65
C LYS A 235 7.90 -28.65 27.26
N SER A 236 7.31 -28.82 26.07
CA SER A 236 6.96 -30.11 25.48
C SER A 236 8.18 -31.01 25.23
N ASN A 237 9.29 -30.47 24.72
CA ASN A 237 10.53 -31.24 24.50
C ASN A 237 11.32 -31.56 25.78
N LYS A 238 10.94 -31.02 26.95
CA LYS A 238 11.56 -31.35 28.25
C LYS A 238 10.73 -32.34 29.07
N SER A 239 9.53 -32.68 28.60
CA SER A 239 8.59 -33.60 29.24
C SER A 239 8.41 -34.92 28.48
N ALA A 240 9.28 -35.17 27.49
CA ALA A 240 9.45 -36.44 26.77
C ALA A 240 10.88 -36.92 26.99
#